data_AF-Q16QU0-F1
#
_entry.id   AF-Q16QU0-F1
#
_cell.length_a   1.000
_cell.length_b   1.000
_cell.length_c   1.000
_cell.angle_alpha   90.00
_cell.angle_beta   90.00
_cell.angle_gamma   90.00
#
_symmetry.space_group_name_H-M   'P 1'
#
loop_
_entity.id
_entity.type
_entity.pdbx_description
1 polymer ?
#
loop_
_entity_poly.entity_id
_entity_poly.type
_entity_poly.pdbx_seq_one_letter_code
_entity_poly.pdbx_strand_id
1 'polypeptide(L)'
;MSRLRFDVSVWVMVTMCVLSARNCWAQGEYDPNYWNQQAHDLLFEKKDYTMQKVNIAKNIIVFVGSGMSQATVTAARTHKGGENATFPFEQLKWSGNARTYCVDSRVPDSACASTAFLTGVKGNLGTVAVHPTVKRGECVATSDKVKQLESIAKWALAEGRVVGFATTSRVTDGSNAALYAHSADKDWENDASVTAAGCNATQVNDIAYQLINGDVGKHFKVIFGGGRKNFISKHRNR
;
A
#
# COMPACT_ATOMS: atom_id res chain seq x y z
N MET A 1 -20.94 23.89 76.33
CA MET A 1 -19.53 24.35 76.36
C MET A 1 -18.64 23.11 76.36
N SER A 2 -18.35 22.57 75.17
CA SER A 2 -17.57 21.34 74.98
C SER A 2 -16.68 21.57 73.75
N ARG A 3 -15.37 21.68 74.01
CA ARG A 3 -14.34 22.08 73.06
C ARG A 3 -14.11 20.99 72.01
N LEU A 4 -14.25 21.35 70.74
CA LEU A 4 -13.75 20.58 69.60
C LEU A 4 -12.21 20.52 69.67
N ARG A 5 -11.66 19.30 69.75
CA ARG A 5 -10.23 19.04 69.58
C ARG A 5 -9.98 18.73 68.11
N PHE A 6 -9.15 19.53 67.45
CA PHE A 6 -8.59 19.20 66.14
C PHE A 6 -7.36 18.32 66.36
N ASP A 7 -7.44 17.07 65.91
CA ASP A 7 -6.31 16.14 65.89
C ASP A 7 -5.63 16.27 64.52
N VAL A 8 -4.42 16.83 64.49
CA VAL A 8 -3.63 16.99 63.27
C VAL A 8 -2.70 15.77 63.18
N SER A 9 -3.14 14.74 62.48
CA SER A 9 -2.29 13.59 62.17
C SER A 9 -1.45 13.89 60.92
N VAL A 10 -0.16 14.13 61.14
CA VAL A 10 0.86 14.24 60.08
C VAL A 10 1.10 12.85 59.50
N TRP A 11 0.62 12.60 58.28
CA TRP A 11 0.97 11.39 57.53
C TRP A 11 2.19 11.67 56.65
N VAL A 12 3.36 11.22 57.09
CA VAL A 12 4.55 11.10 56.24
C VAL A 12 4.31 9.91 55.32
N MET A 13 3.79 10.16 54.10
CA MET A 13 3.81 9.18 53.02
C MET A 13 5.27 8.98 52.60
N VAL A 14 5.91 7.94 53.14
CA VAL A 14 7.15 7.42 52.59
C VAL A 14 6.78 6.78 51.26
N THR A 15 6.96 7.54 50.18
CA THR A 15 6.88 7.05 48.80
C THR A 15 8.02 6.07 48.58
N MET A 16 7.82 4.81 48.98
CA MET A 16 8.69 3.71 48.62
C MET A 16 8.44 3.43 47.13
N CYS A 17 9.20 4.14 46.31
CA CYS A 17 9.30 3.93 44.88
C CYS A 17 9.86 2.52 44.67
N VAL A 18 8.99 1.51 44.59
CA VAL A 18 9.35 0.19 44.08
C VAL A 18 9.53 0.36 42.58
N LEU A 19 10.72 0.84 42.22
CA LEU A 19 11.30 0.77 40.90
C LEU A 19 11.55 -0.70 40.54
N SER A 20 10.49 -1.42 40.21
CA SER A 20 10.58 -2.71 39.52
C SER A 20 9.52 -2.83 38.44
N ALA A 21 9.40 -1.80 37.59
CA ALA A 21 8.86 -1.95 36.24
C ALA A 21 9.91 -2.61 35.31
N ARG A 22 10.57 -3.68 35.78
CA ARG A 22 11.34 -4.57 34.89
C ARG A 22 10.36 -5.65 34.41
N ASN A 23 9.95 -5.54 33.15
CA ASN A 23 9.39 -6.62 32.33
C ASN A 23 8.32 -7.52 32.98
N CYS A 24 7.24 -6.94 33.50
CA CYS A 24 6.06 -7.73 33.91
C CYS A 24 5.47 -8.56 32.76
N TRP A 25 5.64 -8.10 31.50
CA TRP A 25 5.22 -8.81 30.29
C TRP A 25 6.01 -10.11 30.03
N ALA A 26 7.29 -10.18 30.42
CA ALA A 26 8.14 -11.34 30.12
C ALA A 26 7.99 -12.48 31.14
N GLN A 27 7.41 -12.23 32.33
CA GLN A 27 7.24 -13.26 33.36
C GLN A 27 6.06 -14.19 33.08
N GLY A 28 5.00 -13.69 32.41
CA GLY A 28 3.83 -14.49 32.06
C GLY A 28 4.12 -15.58 31.02
N GLU A 29 5.05 -15.34 30.11
CA GLU A 29 5.40 -16.29 29.03
C GLU A 29 6.01 -17.61 29.54
N TYR A 30 6.54 -17.64 30.76
CA TYR A 30 7.06 -18.85 31.39
C TYR A 30 5.97 -19.74 32.02
N ASP A 31 4.72 -19.26 32.10
CA ASP A 31 3.55 -20.03 32.56
C ASP A 31 2.75 -20.57 31.37
N PRO A 32 2.55 -21.90 31.25
CA PRO A 32 1.68 -22.48 30.21
C PRO A 32 0.25 -21.90 30.18
N ASN A 33 -0.30 -21.45 31.32
CA ASN A 33 -1.64 -20.87 31.38
C ASN A 33 -1.74 -19.57 30.58
N TYR A 34 -0.68 -18.78 30.50
CA TYR A 34 -0.63 -17.56 29.69
C TYR A 34 -0.89 -17.85 28.20
N TRP A 35 -0.25 -18.90 27.66
CA TRP A 35 -0.43 -19.32 26.27
C TRP A 35 -1.81 -19.93 26.03
N ASN A 36 -2.30 -20.74 26.97
CA ASN A 36 -3.64 -21.33 26.88
C ASN A 36 -4.73 -20.25 26.88
N GLN A 37 -4.61 -19.23 27.73
CA GLN A 37 -5.56 -18.13 27.81
C GLN A 37 -5.57 -17.32 26.51
N GLN A 38 -4.40 -16.94 25.98
CA GLN A 38 -4.32 -16.22 24.71
C GLN A 38 -4.93 -17.01 23.54
N ALA A 39 -4.67 -18.33 23.48
CA ALA A 39 -5.25 -19.19 22.47
C ALA A 39 -6.78 -19.28 22.60
N HIS A 40 -7.28 -19.35 23.84
CA HIS A 40 -8.71 -19.33 24.13
C HIS A 40 -9.34 -18.03 23.62
N ASP A 41 -8.80 -16.89 24.03
CA ASP A 41 -9.32 -15.57 23.64
C ASP A 41 -9.35 -15.40 22.12
N LEU A 42 -8.29 -15.83 21.42
CA LEU A 42 -8.21 -15.79 19.96
C LEU A 42 -9.26 -16.68 19.28
N LEU A 43 -9.52 -17.88 19.82
CA LEU A 43 -10.54 -18.78 19.28
C LEU A 43 -11.95 -18.22 19.49
N PHE A 44 -12.21 -17.61 20.65
CA PHE A 44 -13.47 -16.94 20.92
C PHE A 44 -13.70 -15.76 19.98
N GLU A 45 -12.68 -14.92 19.77
CA GLU A 45 -12.74 -13.81 18.81
C GLU A 45 -13.05 -14.31 17.38
N LYS A 46 -12.38 -15.38 16.95
CA LYS A 46 -12.51 -15.89 15.57
C LYS A 46 -13.78 -16.68 15.30
N LYS A 47 -14.46 -17.21 16.32
CA LYS A 47 -15.69 -17.99 16.17
C LYS A 47 -16.78 -17.21 15.44
N ASP A 48 -16.89 -15.91 15.69
CA ASP A 48 -17.98 -15.08 15.17
C ASP A 48 -17.74 -14.59 13.73
N TYR A 49 -16.56 -14.85 13.18
CA TYR A 49 -16.16 -14.41 11.86
C TYR A 49 -16.87 -15.14 10.70
N THR A 50 -17.33 -16.37 10.90
CA THR A 50 -18.01 -17.17 9.85
C THR A 50 -19.47 -16.77 9.61
N MET A 51 -20.05 -15.92 10.47
CA MET A 51 -21.49 -15.61 10.49
C MET A 51 -21.84 -14.23 9.90
N GLN A 52 -20.87 -13.49 9.36
CA GLN A 52 -21.10 -12.10 8.93
C GLN A 52 -21.72 -12.00 7.53
N LYS A 53 -22.80 -11.21 7.44
CA LYS A 53 -23.47 -10.85 6.19
C LYS A 53 -22.54 -10.00 5.32
N VAL A 54 -22.23 -10.49 4.11
CA VAL A 54 -21.41 -9.75 3.15
C VAL A 54 -22.28 -8.68 2.50
N ASN A 55 -22.00 -7.41 2.79
CA ASN A 55 -22.64 -6.26 2.14
C ASN A 55 -21.77 -5.77 0.97
N ILE A 56 -22.40 -5.09 0.01
CA ILE A 56 -21.69 -4.44 -1.08
C ILE A 56 -20.84 -3.28 -0.52
N ALA A 57 -19.54 -3.27 -0.84
CA ALA A 57 -18.63 -2.24 -0.37
C ALA A 57 -18.94 -0.87 -1.02
N LYS A 58 -19.16 0.14 -0.19
CA LYS A 58 -19.30 1.54 -0.64
C LYS A 58 -17.94 2.14 -1.03
N ASN A 59 -16.89 1.82 -0.27
CA ASN A 59 -15.55 2.35 -0.45
C ASN A 59 -14.53 1.20 -0.47
N ILE A 60 -13.47 1.37 -1.27
CA ILE A 60 -12.34 0.43 -1.34
C ILE A 60 -11.09 1.25 -1.03
N ILE A 61 -10.31 0.79 -0.05
CA ILE A 61 -9.01 1.36 0.30
C ILE A 61 -7.98 0.24 0.21
N VAL A 62 -6.94 0.45 -0.58
CA VAL A 62 -5.87 -0.54 -0.79
C VAL A 62 -4.56 0.06 -0.32
N PHE A 63 -3.92 -0.59 0.65
CA PHE A 63 -2.57 -0.25 1.11
C PHE A 63 -1.57 -1.20 0.45
N VAL A 64 -0.58 -0.64 -0.24
CA VAL A 64 0.44 -1.43 -0.95
C VAL A 64 1.80 -1.18 -0.32
N GLY A 65 2.34 -2.18 0.38
CA GLY A 65 3.72 -2.19 0.85
C GLY A 65 4.67 -2.65 -0.25
N SER A 66 5.26 -1.71 -0.99
CA SER A 66 6.22 -2.04 -2.07
C SER A 66 7.44 -2.79 -1.52
N GLY A 67 7.67 -4.01 -1.99
CA GLY A 67 8.78 -4.86 -1.52
C GLY A 67 8.61 -5.40 -0.10
N MET A 68 7.41 -5.30 0.48
CA MET A 68 7.14 -5.75 1.86
C MET A 68 6.94 -7.26 1.91
N SER A 69 8.05 -8.00 2.03
CA SER A 69 8.02 -9.45 2.24
C SER A 69 7.53 -9.82 3.66
N GLN A 70 7.15 -11.07 3.89
CA GLN A 70 6.82 -11.56 5.24
C GLN A 70 8.00 -11.36 6.22
N ALA A 71 9.24 -11.56 5.75
CA ALA A 71 10.44 -11.30 6.55
C ALA A 71 10.58 -9.81 6.91
N THR A 72 10.23 -8.91 5.99
CA THR A 72 10.22 -7.46 6.24
C THR A 72 9.21 -7.09 7.31
N VAL A 73 8.01 -7.69 7.30
CA VAL A 73 6.99 -7.47 8.33
C VAL A 73 7.47 -7.93 9.70
N THR A 74 8.03 -9.13 9.81
CA THR A 74 8.57 -9.65 11.08
C THR A 74 9.71 -8.77 11.60
N ALA A 75 10.66 -8.38 10.74
CA ALA A 75 11.75 -7.50 11.14
C ALA A 75 11.24 -6.13 11.62
N ALA A 76 10.26 -5.56 10.92
CA ALA A 76 9.63 -4.29 11.32
C ALA A 76 8.88 -4.41 12.66
N ARG A 77 8.26 -5.56 12.93
CA ARG A 77 7.59 -5.86 14.21
C ARG A 77 8.58 -5.85 15.36
N THR A 78 9.67 -6.62 15.23
CA THR A 78 10.76 -6.65 16.21
C THR A 78 11.32 -5.25 16.45
N HIS A 79 11.51 -4.45 15.39
CA HIS A 79 11.98 -3.08 15.51
C HIS A 79 10.98 -2.14 16.23
N LYS A 80 9.67 -2.30 15.97
CA LYS A 80 8.62 -1.44 16.53
C LYS A 80 8.42 -1.65 18.04
N GLY A 81 8.46 -2.88 18.51
CA GLY A 81 8.12 -3.19 19.91
C GLY A 81 8.37 -4.62 20.34
N GLY A 82 9.29 -5.32 19.67
CA GLY A 82 9.59 -6.72 19.95
C GLY A 82 8.62 -7.70 19.27
N GLU A 83 8.79 -8.97 19.59
CA GLU A 83 8.14 -10.11 18.93
C GLU A 83 6.62 -10.11 19.10
N ASN A 84 6.13 -9.61 20.23
CA ASN A 84 4.70 -9.51 20.56
C ASN A 84 4.03 -8.24 20.03
N ALA A 85 4.77 -7.32 19.40
CA ALA A 85 4.16 -6.16 18.78
C ALA A 85 3.25 -6.59 17.62
N THR A 86 2.23 -5.81 17.30
CA THR A 86 1.34 -6.12 16.17
C THR A 86 1.10 -4.85 15.35
N PHE A 87 1.01 -5.00 14.04
CA PHE A 87 0.54 -3.93 13.16
C PHE A 87 -0.98 -4.00 12.98
N PRO A 88 -1.66 -2.86 12.77
CA PRO A 88 -3.11 -2.86 12.57
C PRO A 88 -3.59 -3.77 11.43
N PHE A 89 -2.80 -3.93 10.37
CA PHE A 89 -3.16 -4.82 9.26
C PHE A 89 -3.09 -6.32 9.62
N GLU A 90 -2.38 -6.70 10.67
CA GLU A 90 -2.27 -8.09 11.13
C GLU A 90 -3.48 -8.51 11.96
N GLN A 91 -4.27 -7.53 12.43
CA GLN A 91 -5.56 -7.71 13.08
C GLN A 91 -6.70 -7.81 12.06
N LEU A 92 -6.42 -7.69 10.76
CA LEU A 92 -7.42 -7.91 9.73
C LEU A 92 -7.89 -9.36 9.78
N LYS A 93 -9.20 -9.53 9.69
CA LYS A 93 -9.90 -10.82 9.75
C LYS A 93 -9.38 -11.86 8.75
N TRP A 94 -8.96 -11.41 7.56
CA TRP A 94 -8.58 -12.27 6.46
C TRP A 94 -7.14 -12.03 6.05
N SER A 95 -6.40 -13.11 5.85
CA SER A 95 -5.05 -13.12 5.30
C SER A 95 -4.95 -14.16 4.20
N GLY A 96 -4.14 -13.90 3.18
CA GLY A 96 -3.91 -14.84 2.09
C GLY A 96 -2.54 -14.63 1.45
N ASN A 97 -2.12 -15.60 0.66
CA ASN A 97 -0.87 -15.55 -0.11
C ASN A 97 -1.18 -15.36 -1.59
N ALA A 98 -0.35 -14.56 -2.28
CA ALA A 98 -0.47 -14.32 -3.71
C ALA A 98 0.80 -14.74 -4.45
N ARG A 99 0.66 -15.31 -5.66
CA ARG A 99 1.78 -15.66 -6.54
C ARG A 99 2.12 -14.49 -7.45
N THR A 100 3.28 -13.88 -7.23
CA THR A 100 3.58 -12.53 -7.74
C THR A 100 4.33 -12.48 -9.08
N TYR A 101 4.78 -13.61 -9.64
CA TYR A 101 5.52 -13.65 -10.92
C TYR A 101 4.85 -12.84 -12.07
N CYS A 102 5.65 -12.17 -12.91
CA CYS A 102 5.18 -11.61 -14.19
C CYS A 102 5.02 -12.73 -15.21
N VAL A 103 4.34 -12.49 -16.34
CA VAL A 103 4.18 -13.51 -17.39
C VAL A 103 5.52 -14.03 -17.93
N ASP A 104 6.50 -13.14 -18.09
CA ASP A 104 7.83 -13.41 -18.66
C ASP A 104 8.95 -13.49 -17.61
N SER A 105 8.66 -13.29 -16.31
CA SER A 105 9.66 -13.27 -15.25
C SER A 105 9.17 -13.92 -13.94
N ARG A 106 10.03 -14.77 -13.36
CA ARG A 106 9.79 -15.40 -12.05
C ARG A 106 9.83 -14.40 -10.90
N VAL A 107 10.75 -13.43 -10.99
CA VAL A 107 10.89 -12.35 -10.00
C VAL A 107 10.23 -11.12 -10.61
N PRO A 108 9.12 -10.63 -10.03
CA PRO A 108 8.39 -9.51 -10.60
C PRO A 108 9.08 -8.19 -10.29
N ASP A 109 8.79 -7.20 -11.13
CA ASP A 109 8.96 -5.80 -10.78
C ASP A 109 7.63 -5.21 -10.29
N SER A 110 7.68 -3.95 -9.84
CA SER A 110 6.49 -3.31 -9.28
C SER A 110 5.44 -2.96 -10.33
N ALA A 111 5.83 -2.74 -11.60
CA ALA A 111 4.91 -2.40 -12.68
C ALA A 111 4.04 -3.60 -13.10
N CYS A 112 4.65 -4.77 -13.33
CA CYS A 112 3.88 -5.96 -13.70
C CYS A 112 2.99 -6.43 -12.54
N ALA A 113 3.48 -6.32 -11.29
CA ALA A 113 2.73 -6.68 -10.10
C ALA A 113 1.50 -5.77 -9.93
N SER A 114 1.68 -4.46 -10.09
CA SER A 114 0.60 -3.47 -10.00
C SER A 114 -0.40 -3.63 -11.12
N THR A 115 0.06 -3.94 -12.33
CA THR A 115 -0.82 -4.32 -13.44
C THR A 115 -1.71 -5.51 -13.05
N ALA A 116 -1.15 -6.54 -12.42
CA ALA A 116 -1.92 -7.71 -12.01
C ALA A 116 -3.02 -7.40 -10.98
N PHE A 117 -2.70 -6.74 -9.87
CA PHE A 117 -3.69 -6.52 -8.80
C PHE A 117 -4.61 -5.32 -9.04
N LEU A 118 -4.27 -4.40 -9.95
CA LEU A 118 -5.13 -3.25 -10.28
C LEU A 118 -6.01 -3.49 -11.50
N THR A 119 -5.57 -4.29 -12.47
CA THR A 119 -6.37 -4.58 -13.69
C THR A 119 -6.97 -5.99 -13.70
N GLY A 120 -6.48 -6.88 -12.84
CA GLY A 120 -6.87 -8.29 -12.80
C GLY A 120 -6.14 -9.18 -13.83
N VAL A 121 -5.24 -8.61 -14.65
CA VAL A 121 -4.49 -9.34 -15.68
C VAL A 121 -2.99 -9.21 -15.46
N LYS A 122 -2.26 -10.32 -15.50
CA LYS A 122 -0.79 -10.29 -15.39
C LYS A 122 -0.14 -9.68 -16.63
N GLY A 123 0.87 -8.84 -16.41
CA GLY A 123 1.69 -8.24 -17.46
C GLY A 123 3.09 -8.82 -17.54
N ASN A 124 3.87 -8.29 -18.49
CA ASN A 124 5.31 -8.55 -18.63
C ASN A 124 6.12 -7.63 -17.72
N LEU A 125 7.37 -8.00 -17.46
CA LEU A 125 8.29 -7.22 -16.64
C LEU A 125 8.45 -5.80 -17.20
N GLY A 126 8.25 -4.79 -16.35
CA GLY A 126 8.44 -3.39 -16.73
C GLY A 126 7.36 -2.79 -17.61
N THR A 127 6.26 -3.50 -17.91
CA THR A 127 5.11 -2.93 -18.62
C THR A 127 4.02 -2.47 -17.63
N VAL A 128 3.24 -1.46 -18.04
CA VAL A 128 2.24 -0.80 -17.18
C VAL A 128 0.86 -0.92 -17.81
N ALA A 129 -0.04 -1.67 -17.17
CA ALA A 129 -1.46 -1.84 -17.54
C ALA A 129 -1.70 -2.13 -19.03
N VAL A 130 -0.89 -3.02 -19.60
CA VAL A 130 -1.02 -3.47 -21.00
C VAL A 130 -1.06 -5.00 -21.08
N HIS A 131 -1.68 -5.49 -22.15
CA HIS A 131 -1.82 -6.92 -22.42
C HIS A 131 -0.43 -7.62 -22.45
N PRO A 132 -0.30 -8.88 -21.97
CA PRO A 132 0.98 -9.60 -21.93
C PRO A 132 1.60 -9.91 -23.30
N THR A 133 0.92 -9.58 -24.41
CA THR A 133 1.51 -9.62 -25.75
C THR A 133 2.42 -8.41 -26.04
N VAL A 134 2.29 -7.33 -25.28
CA VAL A 134 3.14 -6.13 -25.42
C VAL A 134 4.49 -6.41 -24.81
N LYS A 135 5.55 -6.33 -25.63
CA LYS A 135 6.91 -6.46 -25.11
C LYS A 135 7.39 -5.12 -24.57
N ARG A 136 8.27 -5.20 -23.57
CA ARG A 136 8.87 -4.01 -22.99
C ARG A 136 9.61 -3.20 -24.05
N GLY A 137 9.34 -1.90 -24.11
CA GLY A 137 9.98 -0.97 -25.06
C GLY A 137 9.32 -0.89 -26.45
N GLU A 138 8.21 -1.59 -26.72
CA GLU A 138 7.49 -1.45 -27.99
C GLU A 138 6.76 -0.09 -28.06
N CYS A 139 7.37 0.90 -28.72
CA CYS A 139 6.89 2.29 -28.78
C CYS A 139 5.39 2.44 -29.06
N VAL A 140 4.89 1.84 -30.12
CA VAL A 140 3.51 2.05 -30.61
C VAL A 140 2.53 0.97 -30.16
N ALA A 141 2.95 0.05 -29.29
CA ALA A 141 2.08 -1.03 -28.84
C ALA A 141 0.88 -0.53 -28.03
N THR A 142 1.02 0.62 -27.36
CA THR A 142 -0.05 1.24 -26.57
C THR A 142 -1.00 2.07 -27.40
N SER A 143 -0.74 2.31 -28.69
CA SER A 143 -1.68 2.99 -29.58
C SER A 143 -2.92 2.15 -29.88
N ASP A 144 -2.81 0.82 -29.76
CA ASP A 144 -3.92 -0.11 -29.87
C ASP A 144 -4.67 -0.21 -28.54
N LYS A 145 -5.93 0.26 -28.54
CA LYS A 145 -6.81 0.24 -27.37
C LYS A 145 -7.11 -1.17 -26.87
N VAL A 146 -7.09 -2.19 -27.73
CA VAL A 146 -7.31 -3.59 -27.32
C VAL A 146 -6.18 -4.08 -26.40
N LYS A 147 -4.99 -3.48 -26.52
CA LYS A 147 -3.83 -3.83 -25.68
C LYS A 147 -3.78 -3.05 -24.37
N GLN A 148 -4.70 -2.12 -24.12
CA GLN A 148 -4.80 -1.35 -22.88
C GLN A 148 -5.72 -2.07 -21.89
N LEU A 149 -5.23 -2.31 -20.66
CA LEU A 149 -5.99 -3.00 -19.62
C LEU A 149 -6.64 -2.00 -18.67
N GLU A 150 -7.96 -2.07 -18.50
CA GLU A 150 -8.69 -1.18 -17.61
C GLU A 150 -8.42 -1.50 -16.13
N SER A 151 -7.93 -0.51 -15.39
CA SER A 151 -7.67 -0.61 -13.96
C SER A 151 -8.95 -0.44 -13.13
N ILE A 152 -8.98 -0.94 -11.91
CA ILE A 152 -10.08 -0.76 -10.94
C ILE A 152 -10.48 0.71 -10.76
N ALA A 153 -9.55 1.65 -10.99
CA ALA A 153 -9.83 3.08 -10.99
C ALA A 153 -10.73 3.49 -12.18
N LYS A 154 -10.49 2.96 -13.38
CA LYS A 154 -11.37 3.14 -14.55
C LYS A 154 -12.77 2.61 -14.25
N TRP A 155 -12.88 1.38 -13.73
CA TRP A 155 -14.16 0.78 -13.35
C TRP A 155 -14.89 1.61 -12.29
N ALA A 156 -14.19 2.08 -11.26
CA ALA A 156 -14.78 2.92 -10.23
C ALA A 156 -15.29 4.26 -10.78
N LEU A 157 -14.54 4.91 -11.67
CA LEU A 157 -14.96 6.16 -12.33
C LEU A 157 -16.18 5.95 -13.24
N ALA A 158 -16.24 4.82 -13.97
CA ALA A 158 -17.40 4.47 -14.80
C ALA A 158 -18.68 4.32 -13.97
N GLU A 159 -18.56 3.84 -12.74
CA GLU A 159 -19.64 3.74 -11.74
C GLU A 159 -19.89 5.06 -10.98
N GLY A 160 -19.31 6.18 -11.43
CA GLY A 160 -19.50 7.50 -10.81
C GLY A 160 -18.84 7.65 -9.42
N ARG A 161 -17.91 6.76 -9.06
CA ARG A 161 -17.19 6.82 -7.77
C ARG A 161 -16.03 7.81 -7.84
N VAL A 162 -15.68 8.35 -6.69
CA VAL A 162 -14.50 9.19 -6.53
C VAL A 162 -13.26 8.32 -6.39
N VAL A 163 -12.21 8.65 -7.15
CA VAL A 163 -10.92 7.95 -7.11
C VAL A 163 -9.79 8.93 -6.81
N GLY A 164 -8.80 8.46 -6.06
CA GLY A 164 -7.55 9.15 -5.83
C GLY A 164 -6.53 8.20 -5.20
N PHE A 165 -5.27 8.63 -5.15
CA PHE A 165 -4.21 7.86 -4.53
C PHE A 165 -3.18 8.75 -3.84
N ALA A 166 -2.48 8.16 -2.88
CA ALA A 166 -1.36 8.76 -2.19
C ALA A 166 -0.21 7.77 -2.16
N THR A 167 1.01 8.24 -2.40
CA THR A 167 2.22 7.43 -2.44
C THR A 167 3.41 8.19 -1.88
N THR A 168 4.41 7.47 -1.36
CA THR A 168 5.69 8.04 -0.97
C THR A 168 6.68 8.12 -2.13
N SER A 169 6.40 7.44 -3.25
CA SER A 169 7.24 7.45 -4.45
C SER A 169 6.81 8.56 -5.43
N ARG A 170 7.23 8.46 -6.69
CA ARG A 170 6.76 9.36 -7.76
C ARG A 170 5.35 8.95 -8.16
N VAL A 171 4.46 9.91 -8.36
CA VAL A 171 3.09 9.64 -8.83
C VAL A 171 3.07 8.96 -10.20
N THR A 172 4.14 9.13 -10.99
CA THR A 172 4.41 8.52 -12.30
C THR A 172 5.16 7.20 -12.23
N ASP A 173 5.55 6.72 -11.06
CA ASP A 173 6.23 5.43 -10.92
C ASP A 173 5.33 4.29 -11.41
N GLY A 174 5.89 3.29 -12.09
CA GLY A 174 5.14 2.18 -12.70
C GLY A 174 4.16 1.47 -11.75
N SER A 175 4.49 1.45 -10.45
CA SER A 175 3.62 0.88 -9.41
C SER A 175 2.28 1.62 -9.27
N ASN A 176 2.33 2.96 -9.36
CA ASN A 176 1.15 3.82 -9.26
C ASN A 176 0.51 4.06 -10.64
N ALA A 177 1.33 4.13 -11.68
CA ALA A 177 0.91 4.40 -13.05
C ALA A 177 -0.10 3.39 -13.58
N ALA A 178 -0.05 2.13 -13.13
CA ALA A 178 -1.03 1.10 -13.50
C ALA A 178 -2.48 1.43 -13.06
N LEU A 179 -2.69 2.44 -12.21
CA LEU A 179 -4.03 2.96 -11.91
C LEU A 179 -4.62 3.73 -13.10
N TYR A 180 -3.84 4.33 -13.98
CA TYR A 180 -4.35 5.34 -14.92
C TYR A 180 -3.67 5.41 -16.28
N ALA A 181 -2.48 4.83 -16.44
CA ALA A 181 -1.67 4.91 -17.64
C ALA A 181 -1.45 3.53 -18.24
N HIS A 182 -1.22 3.52 -19.55
CA HIS A 182 -0.82 2.35 -20.32
C HIS A 182 0.54 2.64 -20.96
N SER A 183 1.56 1.87 -20.62
CA SER A 183 2.92 2.06 -21.14
C SER A 183 3.61 0.73 -21.41
N ALA A 184 4.33 0.65 -22.53
CA ALA A 184 5.21 -0.47 -22.84
C ALA A 184 6.51 -0.41 -22.02
N ASP A 185 6.81 0.70 -21.35
CA ASP A 185 7.92 0.77 -20.40
C ASP A 185 7.55 1.67 -19.20
N LYS A 186 7.75 1.15 -17.99
CA LYS A 186 7.51 1.89 -16.75
C LYS A 186 8.41 3.11 -16.59
N ASP A 187 9.55 3.16 -17.28
CA ASP A 187 10.53 4.23 -17.16
C ASP A 187 10.17 5.44 -18.05
N TRP A 188 9.15 5.32 -18.90
CA TRP A 188 8.57 6.39 -19.72
C TRP A 188 7.71 7.35 -18.89
N GLU A 189 8.28 7.84 -17.79
CA GLU A 189 7.62 8.74 -16.84
C GLU A 189 7.40 10.16 -17.40
N ASN A 190 8.15 10.53 -18.43
CA ASN A 190 8.07 11.81 -19.15
C ASN A 190 8.52 11.63 -20.61
N ASP A 191 8.27 12.65 -21.42
CA ASP A 191 8.62 12.74 -22.85
C ASP A 191 10.12 12.52 -23.14
N ALA A 192 11.00 13.02 -22.26
CA ALA A 192 12.44 12.84 -22.39
C ALA A 192 12.85 11.37 -22.25
N SER A 193 12.22 10.61 -21.35
CA SER A 193 12.44 9.17 -21.21
C SER A 193 11.97 8.39 -22.44
N VAL A 194 10.84 8.78 -23.04
CA VAL A 194 10.32 8.19 -24.28
C VAL A 194 11.31 8.43 -25.43
N THR A 195 11.78 9.67 -25.58
CA THR A 195 12.74 10.06 -26.62
C THR A 195 14.08 9.35 -26.45
N ALA A 196 14.57 9.24 -25.21
CA ALA A 196 15.81 8.53 -24.89
C ALA A 196 15.75 7.03 -25.23
N ALA A 197 14.55 6.44 -25.24
CA ALA A 197 14.32 5.05 -25.65
C ALA A 197 14.22 4.86 -27.18
N GLY A 198 14.40 5.92 -27.97
CA GLY A 198 14.26 5.87 -29.43
C GLY A 198 12.83 5.93 -29.94
N CYS A 199 11.85 6.18 -29.06
CA CYS A 199 10.45 6.34 -29.43
C CYS A 199 10.13 7.79 -29.77
N ASN A 200 9.13 8.00 -30.63
CA ASN A 200 8.64 9.34 -30.93
C ASN A 200 7.67 9.82 -29.84
N ALA A 201 8.09 10.81 -29.05
CA ALA A 201 7.28 11.39 -27.97
C ALA A 201 6.01 12.10 -28.44
N THR A 202 5.86 12.38 -29.75
CA THR A 202 4.59 12.90 -30.29
C THR A 202 3.56 11.80 -30.57
N GLN A 203 4.00 10.54 -30.64
CA GLN A 203 3.13 9.37 -30.86
C GLN A 203 2.88 8.58 -29.59
N VAL A 204 3.86 8.57 -28.68
CA VAL A 204 3.81 7.81 -27.43
C VAL A 204 3.61 8.77 -26.27
N ASN A 205 2.40 8.77 -25.71
CA ASN A 205 2.09 9.55 -24.53
C ASN A 205 2.82 8.98 -23.31
N ASP A 206 3.67 9.78 -22.68
CA ASP A 206 4.34 9.42 -21.44
C ASP A 206 3.38 9.34 -20.24
N ILE A 207 3.83 8.73 -19.15
CA ILE A 207 2.99 8.48 -17.96
C ILE A 207 2.56 9.79 -17.29
N ALA A 208 3.38 10.86 -17.28
CA ALA A 208 2.97 12.14 -16.72
C ALA A 208 1.86 12.79 -17.55
N TYR A 209 1.97 12.75 -18.88
CA TYR A 209 0.92 13.20 -19.79
C TYR A 209 -0.38 12.44 -19.57
N GLN A 210 -0.32 11.10 -19.46
CA GLN A 210 -1.50 10.27 -19.22
C GLN A 210 -2.16 10.56 -17.86
N LEU A 211 -1.40 10.96 -16.83
CA LEU A 211 -1.99 11.35 -15.54
C LEU A 211 -2.86 12.60 -15.66
N ILE A 212 -2.43 13.59 -16.44
CA ILE A 212 -3.10 14.90 -16.51
C ILE A 212 -4.14 14.96 -17.62
N ASN A 213 -3.85 14.36 -18.77
CA ASN A 213 -4.66 14.47 -19.98
C ASN A 213 -5.33 13.14 -20.40
N GLY A 214 -4.93 12.02 -19.79
CA GLY A 214 -5.49 10.70 -20.08
C GLY A 214 -6.95 10.57 -19.65
N ASP A 215 -7.58 9.46 -20.04
CA ASP A 215 -9.00 9.20 -19.81
C ASP A 215 -9.34 8.78 -18.38
N VAL A 216 -8.34 8.38 -17.58
CA VAL A 216 -8.50 8.00 -16.17
C VAL A 216 -7.93 9.07 -15.25
N GLY A 217 -6.64 9.37 -15.39
CA GLY A 217 -5.89 10.20 -14.44
C GLY A 217 -6.51 11.59 -14.22
N LYS A 218 -7.00 12.23 -15.30
CA LYS A 218 -7.61 13.58 -15.23
C LYS A 218 -8.85 13.68 -14.34
N HIS A 219 -9.46 12.54 -14.02
CA HIS A 219 -10.65 12.48 -13.17
C HIS A 219 -10.35 12.19 -11.70
N PHE A 220 -9.08 11.92 -11.35
CA PHE A 220 -8.70 11.72 -9.96
C PHE A 220 -8.90 12.99 -9.15
N LYS A 221 -9.47 12.84 -7.96
CA LYS A 221 -9.73 13.96 -7.04
C LYS A 221 -8.57 14.21 -6.09
N VAL A 222 -7.74 13.20 -5.85
CA VAL A 222 -6.58 13.27 -4.98
C VAL A 222 -5.40 12.57 -5.64
N ILE A 223 -4.28 13.29 -5.74
CA ILE A 223 -2.99 12.76 -6.19
C ILE A 223 -1.94 13.32 -5.24
N PHE A 224 -1.42 12.48 -4.34
CA PHE A 224 -0.32 12.86 -3.45
C PHE A 224 0.91 11.99 -3.67
N GLY A 225 2.08 12.62 -3.79
CA GLY A 225 3.36 11.94 -3.90
C GLY A 225 4.46 12.86 -4.45
N GLY A 226 5.59 12.27 -4.80
CA GLY A 226 6.72 12.95 -5.43
C GLY A 226 6.63 12.97 -6.95
N GLY A 227 7.76 13.23 -7.62
CA GLY A 227 7.86 13.15 -9.08
C GLY A 227 7.63 14.47 -9.83
N ARG A 228 7.63 15.61 -9.12
CA ARG A 228 7.46 16.96 -9.69
C ARG A 228 8.29 17.21 -10.97
N LYS A 229 9.51 16.68 -11.04
CA LYS A 229 10.40 16.83 -12.21
C LYS A 229 9.81 16.34 -13.53
N ASN A 230 8.89 15.37 -13.49
CA ASN A 230 8.26 14.79 -14.69
C ASN A 230 7.16 15.70 -15.27
N PHE A 231 6.76 16.75 -14.55
CA PHE A 231 5.70 17.68 -14.94
C PHE A 231 6.23 19.09 -15.29
N ILE A 232 7.55 19.26 -15.38
CA ILE A 232 8.17 20.57 -15.59
C ILE A 232 9.13 20.49 -16.77
N SER A 233 9.00 21.42 -17.71
CA SER A 233 9.95 21.56 -18.82
C SER A 233 11.34 21.92 -18.31
N LYS A 234 12.40 21.38 -18.92
CA LYS A 234 13.81 21.69 -18.56
C LYS A 234 14.15 23.18 -18.62
N HIS A 235 13.44 23.98 -19.41
CA HIS A 235 13.66 25.43 -19.53
C HIS A 235 13.18 26.26 -18.33
N ARG A 236 12.48 25.66 -17.35
CA ARG A 236 11.89 26.36 -16.20
C ARG A 236 12.66 26.17 -14.88
N ASN A 237 13.91 25.71 -14.95
CA ASN A 237 14.86 25.65 -13.83
C ASN A 237 15.90 26.78 -13.96
N ARG A 238 15.44 28.03 -13.94
CA ARG A 238 16.25 29.20 -13.58
C ARG A 238 15.61 29.85 -12.37
#